data_AF-A0A5C0B632-F1
#
_entry.id   AF-A0A5C0B632-F1
#
_cell.length_a   1.000
_cell.length_b   1.000
_cell.length_c   1.000
_cell.angle_alpha   90.00
_cell.angle_beta   90.00
_cell.angle_gamma   90.00
#
_symmetry.space_group_name_H-M   'P 1'
#
loop_
_entity.id
_entity.type
_entity.pdbx_description
1 polymer ?
#
loop_
_entity_poly.entity_id
_entity_poly.type
_entity_poly.pdbx_seq_one_letter_code
_entity_poly.pdbx_strand_id
1 'polypeptide(L)'
;MVLLGCKDSAAQKVQADVTIYLSGEIWARGGAVKVNPLPVSQARWREVLAADNVVIAPPGDLKPIAPDGKRMTVVVDKQYADVQFLYPEGRGNFTFRFKPHPDEKIPAAERSVRILTIGGVDSNTNLGEEMKVGFKGMPTAGIQVFHIIAPDTNERSARVLAGVADPINGMAMTCAMRSATSVCTHDAQTWQTMVVQWEKEKIELDQEYRRMAALERCYDGAGLQRGKGTCEPTVDSQGETTYTFRLTTGS
;
A
#
# COMPACT_ATOMS: atom_id res chain seq x y z
N MET A 1 -55.64 -10.18 -5.99
CA MET A 1 -54.84 -8.99 -6.35
C MET A 1 -53.49 -9.15 -5.68
N VAL A 2 -52.48 -9.61 -6.42
CA VAL A 2 -51.13 -9.85 -5.89
C VAL A 2 -50.38 -8.52 -5.99
N LEU A 3 -50.09 -7.90 -4.85
CA LEU A 3 -49.15 -6.78 -4.79
C LEU A 3 -47.76 -7.33 -5.06
N LEU A 4 -47.26 -7.10 -6.27
CA LEU A 4 -45.87 -7.28 -6.64
C LEU A 4 -45.06 -6.29 -5.78
N GLY A 5 -44.50 -6.79 -4.68
CA GLY A 5 -43.43 -6.09 -3.98
C GLY A 5 -42.30 -5.89 -4.97
N CYS A 6 -42.01 -4.63 -5.31
CA CYS A 6 -40.72 -4.26 -5.86
C CYS A 6 -39.67 -4.79 -4.87
N LYS A 7 -39.04 -5.91 -5.21
CA LYS A 7 -37.69 -6.17 -4.76
C LYS A 7 -36.90 -5.02 -5.35
N ASP A 8 -36.73 -3.96 -4.57
CA ASP A 8 -35.55 -3.11 -4.66
C ASP A 8 -34.38 -4.06 -4.51
N SER A 9 -33.96 -4.63 -5.64
CA SER A 9 -32.61 -5.15 -5.80
C SER A 9 -31.74 -4.08 -5.20
N ALA A 10 -31.03 -4.41 -4.13
CA ALA A 10 -30.15 -3.51 -3.41
C ALA A 10 -29.14 -2.93 -4.41
N ALA A 11 -29.57 -1.85 -5.09
CA ALA A 11 -28.84 -1.24 -6.16
C ALA A 11 -27.55 -0.76 -5.54
N GLN A 12 -26.44 -1.24 -6.11
CA GLN A 12 -25.11 -1.13 -5.57
C GLN A 12 -24.86 0.28 -5.04
N LYS A 13 -24.65 0.39 -3.73
CA LYS A 13 -24.39 1.64 -2.97
C LYS A 13 -23.06 2.34 -3.32
N VAL A 14 -22.40 1.93 -4.40
CA VAL A 14 -21.10 2.45 -4.80
C VAL A 14 -21.30 3.81 -5.47
N GLN A 15 -20.86 4.87 -4.80
CA GLN A 15 -20.91 6.25 -5.29
C GLN A 15 -19.59 6.68 -5.93
N ALA A 16 -18.44 6.15 -5.51
CA ALA A 16 -17.16 6.38 -6.18
C ALA A 16 -16.55 5.07 -6.69
N ASP A 17 -16.27 4.97 -7.99
CA ASP A 17 -15.61 3.83 -8.61
C ASP A 17 -14.35 4.27 -9.35
N VAL A 18 -13.18 3.91 -8.83
CA VAL A 18 -11.88 4.40 -9.31
C VAL A 18 -11.10 3.29 -10.01
N THR A 19 -10.66 3.56 -11.24
CA THR A 19 -9.67 2.71 -11.92
C THR A 19 -8.31 3.39 -11.91
N ILE A 20 -7.34 2.74 -11.26
CA ILE A 20 -5.95 3.17 -11.21
C ILE A 20 -5.18 2.39 -12.27
N TYR A 21 -4.81 3.07 -13.36
CA TYR A 21 -4.02 2.50 -14.43
C TYR A 21 -2.53 2.55 -14.08
N LEU A 22 -1.87 1.40 -14.16
CA LEU A 22 -0.44 1.25 -13.90
C LEU A 22 0.32 1.29 -15.23
N SER A 23 1.34 2.14 -15.30
CA SER A 23 2.19 2.32 -16.48
C SER A 23 3.65 2.58 -16.08
N GLY A 24 4.53 2.74 -17.06
CA GLY A 24 5.86 3.32 -16.83
C GLY A 24 6.71 2.53 -15.83
N GLU A 25 7.32 3.22 -14.87
CA GLU A 25 8.27 2.62 -13.91
C GLU A 25 7.59 1.65 -12.94
N ILE A 26 6.42 2.00 -12.41
CA ILE A 26 5.70 1.10 -11.48
C ILE A 26 5.28 -0.19 -12.17
N TRP A 27 4.93 -0.09 -13.45
CA TRP A 27 4.59 -1.24 -14.25
C TRP A 27 5.85 -2.05 -14.60
N ALA A 28 6.92 -1.40 -15.03
CA ALA A 28 8.16 -2.04 -15.44
C ALA A 28 8.94 -2.71 -14.29
N ARG A 29 9.08 -2.01 -13.16
CA ARG A 29 9.99 -2.35 -12.06
C ARG A 29 9.27 -2.71 -10.77
N GLY A 30 7.96 -2.48 -10.71
CA GLY A 30 7.19 -2.62 -9.49
C GLY A 30 7.37 -1.40 -8.59
N GLY A 31 6.66 -1.42 -7.48
CA GLY A 31 6.63 -0.27 -6.58
C GLY A 31 5.48 -0.31 -5.58
N ALA A 32 5.23 0.82 -4.93
CA ALA A 32 4.17 0.97 -3.94
C ALA A 32 3.19 2.09 -4.32
N VAL A 33 1.89 1.82 -4.17
CA VAL A 33 0.84 2.83 -4.30
C VAL A 33 0.13 2.98 -2.97
N LYS A 34 0.16 4.18 -2.42
CA LYS A 34 -0.69 4.60 -1.30
C LYS A 34 -2.02 5.07 -1.87
N VAL A 35 -3.13 4.57 -1.35
CA VAL A 35 -4.47 4.95 -1.77
C VAL A 35 -5.20 5.57 -0.59
N ASN A 36 -5.63 6.81 -0.75
CA ASN A 36 -6.25 7.62 0.29
C ASN A 36 -7.65 8.13 -0.16
N PRO A 37 -8.72 7.39 0.15
CA PRO A 37 -10.09 7.86 -0.06
C PRO A 37 -10.41 9.02 0.89
N LEU A 38 -10.89 10.14 0.34
CA LEU A 38 -11.21 11.35 1.10
C LEU A 38 -12.73 11.61 1.12
N PRO A 39 -13.39 11.55 2.29
CA PRO A 39 -14.79 11.90 2.41
C PRO A 39 -15.01 13.38 2.12
N VAL A 40 -16.07 13.71 1.39
CA VAL A 40 -16.50 15.10 1.13
C VAL A 40 -18.00 15.30 1.33
N SER A 41 -18.39 16.54 1.60
CA SER A 41 -19.81 16.90 1.73
C SER A 41 -20.59 16.60 0.45
N GLN A 42 -21.90 16.38 0.60
CA GLN A 42 -22.82 16.16 -0.52
C GLN A 42 -22.83 17.34 -1.52
N ALA A 43 -22.62 18.57 -1.05
CA ALA A 43 -22.49 19.73 -1.92
C ALA A 43 -21.25 19.64 -2.81
N ARG A 44 -20.09 19.33 -2.22
CA ARG A 44 -18.84 19.13 -2.97
C ARG A 44 -18.92 17.95 -3.92
N TRP A 45 -19.61 16.88 -3.54
CA TRP A 45 -19.82 15.72 -4.42
C TRP A 45 -20.60 16.06 -5.69
N ARG A 46 -21.59 16.96 -5.62
CA ARG A 46 -22.32 17.40 -6.82
C ARG A 46 -21.41 18.13 -7.81
N GLU A 47 -20.43 18.88 -7.32
CA GLU A 47 -19.41 19.52 -8.17
C GLU A 47 -18.53 18.46 -8.85
N VAL A 48 -18.14 17.41 -8.12
CA VAL A 48 -17.40 16.26 -8.66
C VAL A 48 -18.18 15.55 -9.77
N LEU A 49 -19.49 15.36 -9.58
CA LEU A 49 -20.34 14.69 -10.57
C LEU A 49 -20.36 15.44 -11.91
N ALA A 50 -20.37 16.78 -11.87
CA ALA A 50 -20.36 17.63 -13.06
C ALA A 50 -18.99 17.68 -13.77
N ALA A 51 -17.89 17.40 -13.07
CA ALA A 51 -16.55 17.53 -13.62
C ALA A 51 -16.06 16.30 -14.38
N ASP A 52 -15.14 16.51 -15.34
CA ASP A 52 -14.46 15.41 -16.04
C ASP A 52 -13.31 14.85 -15.18
N ASN A 53 -13.42 13.57 -14.84
CA ASN A 53 -12.48 12.86 -13.97
C ASN A 53 -12.00 11.54 -14.60
N VAL A 54 -12.13 11.40 -15.93
CA VAL A 54 -11.73 10.22 -16.68
C VAL A 54 -10.52 10.58 -17.53
N VAL A 55 -9.33 10.12 -17.11
CA VAL A 55 -8.09 10.26 -17.91
C VAL A 55 -8.06 9.25 -19.04
N ILE A 56 -8.46 8.02 -18.73
CA ILE A 56 -8.56 6.89 -19.65
C ILE A 56 -9.94 6.28 -19.46
N ALA A 57 -10.57 5.85 -20.56
CA ALA A 57 -11.87 5.19 -20.49
C ALA A 57 -11.84 4.03 -19.46
N PRO A 58 -12.82 3.94 -18.55
CA PRO A 58 -12.87 2.85 -17.60
C PRO A 58 -13.13 1.51 -18.31
N PRO A 59 -12.80 0.37 -17.69
CA PRO A 59 -13.05 -0.95 -18.29
C PRO A 59 -14.52 -1.16 -18.68
N GLY A 60 -14.75 -1.84 -19.80
CA GLY A 60 -16.11 -2.09 -20.31
C GLY A 60 -16.91 -3.09 -19.47
N ASP A 61 -16.25 -3.92 -18.68
CA ASP A 61 -16.82 -4.99 -17.85
C ASP A 61 -17.26 -4.53 -16.45
N LEU A 62 -17.18 -3.22 -16.16
CA LEU A 62 -17.51 -2.69 -14.85
C LEU A 62 -19.02 -2.78 -14.55
N LYS A 63 -19.33 -3.28 -13.35
CA LYS A 63 -20.70 -3.33 -12.81
C LYS A 63 -21.34 -1.93 -12.77
N PRO A 64 -22.67 -1.82 -12.88
CA PRO A 64 -23.37 -0.56 -12.65
C PRO A 64 -23.04 0.03 -11.28
N ILE A 65 -23.03 1.36 -11.21
CA ILE A 65 -22.85 2.12 -9.96
C ILE A 65 -24.15 2.86 -9.62
N ALA A 66 -24.20 3.54 -8.47
CA ALA A 66 -25.36 4.34 -8.09
C ALA A 66 -25.67 5.41 -9.15
N PRO A 67 -26.94 5.83 -9.33
CA PRO A 67 -27.32 6.86 -10.30
C PRO A 67 -26.62 8.21 -10.08
N ASP A 68 -26.28 8.52 -8.84
CA ASP A 68 -25.50 9.68 -8.38
C ASP A 68 -24.03 9.34 -8.12
N GLY A 69 -23.56 8.23 -8.69
CA GLY A 69 -22.18 7.78 -8.60
C GLY A 69 -21.31 8.33 -9.73
N LYS A 70 -20.00 8.32 -9.50
CA LYS A 70 -18.98 8.76 -10.46
C LYS A 70 -17.95 7.67 -10.70
N ARG A 71 -17.67 7.39 -11.98
CA ARG A 71 -16.47 6.66 -12.39
C ARG A 71 -15.33 7.64 -12.59
N MET A 72 -14.18 7.31 -12.03
CA MET A 72 -12.97 8.13 -12.09
C MET A 72 -11.81 7.26 -12.53
N THR A 73 -10.87 7.82 -13.28
CA THR A 73 -9.66 7.08 -13.67
C THR A 73 -8.42 7.94 -13.47
N VAL A 74 -7.33 7.29 -13.08
CA VAL A 74 -6.02 7.92 -12.88
C VAL A 74 -4.93 7.04 -13.46
N VAL A 75 -3.77 7.63 -13.75
CA VAL A 75 -2.58 6.92 -14.21
C VAL A 75 -1.48 7.09 -13.18
N VAL A 76 -0.83 6.00 -12.83
CA VAL A 76 0.39 5.97 -12.00
C VAL A 76 1.52 5.42 -12.86
N ASP A 77 2.59 6.19 -12.97
CA ASP A 77 3.75 5.88 -13.80
C ASP A 77 5.08 5.84 -13.03
N LYS A 78 5.10 6.24 -11.76
CA LYS A 78 6.28 6.25 -10.87
C LYS A 78 6.25 5.09 -9.86
N GLN A 79 7.43 4.57 -9.49
CA GLN A 79 7.55 3.46 -8.53
C GLN A 79 6.92 3.74 -7.16
N TYR A 80 6.74 5.01 -6.78
CA TYR A 80 5.89 5.40 -5.66
C TYR A 80 4.88 6.45 -6.09
N ALA A 81 3.62 6.30 -5.64
CA ALA A 81 2.61 7.33 -5.75
C ALA A 81 1.60 7.30 -4.59
N ASP A 82 1.12 8.47 -4.20
CA ASP A 82 -0.07 8.62 -3.34
C ASP A 82 -1.25 9.06 -4.20
N VAL A 83 -2.24 8.18 -4.32
CA VAL A 83 -3.48 8.40 -5.06
C VAL A 83 -4.58 8.77 -4.08
N GLN A 84 -5.09 9.98 -4.22
CA GLN A 84 -6.23 10.43 -3.43
C GLN A 84 -7.45 10.57 -4.33
N PHE A 85 -8.63 10.24 -3.80
CA PHE A 85 -9.88 10.44 -4.52
C PHE A 85 -11.01 10.80 -3.57
N LEU A 86 -11.93 11.63 -4.05
CA LEU A 86 -13.06 12.09 -3.28
C LEU A 86 -14.19 11.06 -3.31
N TYR A 87 -14.91 10.91 -2.21
CA TYR A 87 -16.17 10.17 -2.15
C TYR A 87 -17.16 10.88 -1.22
N PRO A 88 -18.48 10.76 -1.45
CA PRO A 88 -19.46 11.46 -0.63
C PRO A 88 -19.56 10.88 0.78
N GLU A 89 -19.57 11.76 1.78
CA GLU A 89 -19.79 11.45 3.19
C GLU A 89 -21.15 10.78 3.45
N GLY A 90 -21.21 10.00 4.54
CA GLY A 90 -22.41 9.34 5.01
C GLY A 90 -22.52 7.90 4.50
N ARG A 91 -23.52 7.60 3.66
CA ARG A 91 -23.80 6.23 3.18
C ARG A 91 -23.09 5.87 1.87
N GLY A 92 -22.19 6.71 1.40
CA GLY A 92 -21.47 6.48 0.16
C GLY A 92 -20.41 5.42 0.31
N ASN A 93 -20.56 4.32 -0.44
CA ASN A 93 -19.49 3.35 -0.58
C ASN A 93 -18.59 3.76 -1.75
N PHE A 94 -17.33 3.38 -1.66
CA PHE A 94 -16.39 3.49 -2.76
C PHE A 94 -15.82 2.12 -3.12
N THR A 95 -15.28 2.02 -4.33
CA THR A 95 -14.49 0.89 -4.77
C THR A 95 -13.37 1.41 -5.65
N PHE A 96 -12.26 0.68 -5.68
CA PHE A 96 -11.19 0.96 -6.62
C PHE A 96 -10.54 -0.34 -7.08
N ARG A 97 -9.80 -0.23 -8.18
CA ARG A 97 -9.14 -1.36 -8.83
C ARG A 97 -7.88 -0.90 -9.54
N PHE A 98 -6.91 -1.79 -9.63
CA PHE A 98 -5.72 -1.61 -10.46
C PHE A 98 -5.91 -2.31 -11.80
N LYS A 99 -5.47 -1.67 -12.88
CA LYS A 99 -5.43 -2.25 -14.22
C LYS A 99 -4.11 -1.86 -14.92
N PRO A 100 -3.55 -2.70 -15.80
CA PRO A 100 -2.53 -2.23 -16.71
C PRO A 100 -3.08 -1.10 -17.57
N HIS A 101 -2.25 -0.09 -17.86
CA HIS A 101 -2.58 0.93 -18.84
C HIS A 101 -2.81 0.29 -20.21
N PRO A 102 -3.79 0.74 -21.03
CA PRO A 102 -4.15 0.08 -22.29
C PRO A 102 -3.01 -0.10 -23.29
N ASP A 103 -2.06 0.85 -23.30
CA ASP A 103 -0.89 0.82 -24.20
C ASP A 103 0.26 -0.07 -23.69
N GLU A 104 0.14 -0.64 -22.49
CA GLU A 104 1.19 -1.46 -21.91
C GLU A 104 1.21 -2.86 -22.50
N LYS A 105 2.38 -3.26 -23.01
CA LYS A 105 2.55 -4.50 -23.78
C LYS A 105 3.08 -5.67 -22.96
N ILE A 106 3.48 -5.43 -21.72
CA ILE A 106 4.15 -6.44 -20.90
C ILE A 106 3.09 -7.45 -20.41
N PRO A 107 3.32 -8.77 -20.53
CA PRO A 107 2.32 -9.77 -20.18
C PRO A 107 1.86 -9.66 -18.73
N ALA A 108 0.55 -9.46 -18.54
CA ALA A 108 -0.05 -9.35 -17.20
C ALA A 108 0.17 -10.60 -16.32
N ALA A 109 0.43 -11.77 -16.92
CA ALA A 109 0.66 -13.03 -16.20
C ALA A 109 1.96 -13.05 -15.36
N GLU A 110 2.91 -12.16 -15.67
CA GLU A 110 4.17 -12.05 -14.92
C GLU A 110 4.06 -11.13 -13.71
N ARG A 111 2.87 -10.55 -13.47
CA ARG A 111 2.70 -9.43 -12.54
C ARG A 111 1.51 -9.67 -11.63
N SER A 112 1.72 -9.42 -10.34
CA SER A 112 0.66 -9.54 -9.34
C SER A 112 0.61 -8.29 -8.48
N VAL A 113 -0.61 -7.82 -8.24
CA VAL A 113 -0.86 -6.78 -7.23
C VAL A 113 -1.07 -7.50 -5.91
N ARG A 114 -0.28 -7.15 -4.90
CA ARG A 114 -0.48 -7.64 -3.53
C ARG A 114 -0.77 -6.49 -2.61
N ILE A 115 -1.69 -6.71 -1.68
CA ILE A 115 -1.97 -5.76 -0.62
C ILE A 115 -0.86 -5.91 0.43
N LEU A 116 -0.07 -4.86 0.66
CA LEU A 116 0.96 -4.91 1.70
C LEU A 116 0.36 -4.65 3.08
N THR A 117 -0.54 -3.67 3.14
CA THR A 117 -1.19 -3.23 4.37
C THR A 117 -2.59 -2.71 4.05
N ILE A 118 -3.58 -3.18 4.80
CA ILE A 118 -4.88 -2.52 4.94
C ILE A 118 -4.82 -1.80 6.27
N GLY A 119 -4.77 -0.47 6.28
CA GLY A 119 -4.82 0.27 7.51
C GLY A 119 -6.21 0.14 8.15
N GLY A 120 -6.29 -0.48 9.33
CA GLY A 120 -7.49 -0.42 10.18
C GLY A 120 -7.45 0.86 11.02
N VAL A 121 -8.56 1.58 11.12
CA VAL A 121 -8.69 2.76 11.99
C VAL A 121 -9.27 2.37 13.34
N ASP A 122 -8.65 2.86 14.41
CA ASP A 122 -9.27 3.01 15.72
C ASP A 122 -10.31 4.14 15.62
N SER A 123 -11.55 3.84 16.03
CA SER A 123 -12.71 4.74 15.90
C SER A 123 -12.69 5.95 16.83
N ASN A 124 -11.78 6.00 17.80
CA ASN A 124 -11.64 7.11 18.75
C ASN A 124 -10.54 8.08 18.35
N THR A 125 -9.47 7.58 17.72
CA THR A 125 -8.30 8.38 17.34
C THR A 125 -8.24 8.69 15.83
N ASN A 126 -9.02 8.00 14.99
CA ASN A 126 -8.91 8.00 13.53
C ASN A 126 -7.52 7.60 12.99
N LEU A 127 -6.67 7.08 13.86
CA LEU A 127 -5.38 6.47 13.55
C LEU A 127 -5.52 4.97 13.80
N GLY A 128 -4.57 4.14 13.39
CA GLY A 128 -4.54 2.78 13.91
C GLY A 128 -3.12 2.36 14.22
N GLU A 129 -2.96 1.09 14.60
CA GLU A 129 -1.77 0.62 15.30
C GLU A 129 -0.47 0.94 14.54
N GLU A 130 0.49 1.48 15.28
CA GLU A 130 1.83 1.76 14.78
C GLU A 130 2.51 0.43 14.41
N MET A 131 2.84 0.28 13.13
CA MET A 131 3.47 -0.95 12.65
C MET A 131 4.92 -1.00 13.10
N LYS A 132 5.33 -2.10 13.74
CA LYS A 132 6.66 -2.22 14.37
C LYS A 132 7.77 -2.68 13.42
N VAL A 133 7.42 -3.20 12.24
CA VAL A 133 8.36 -3.77 11.25
C VAL A 133 7.94 -3.40 9.82
N GLY A 134 8.89 -2.97 8.99
CA GLY A 134 8.69 -2.64 7.57
C GLY A 134 7.99 -1.30 7.27
N PHE A 135 7.32 -0.70 8.27
CA PHE A 135 6.62 0.59 8.21
C PHE A 135 6.70 1.29 9.58
N LYS A 136 7.88 1.26 10.20
CA LYS A 136 8.09 1.73 11.57
C LYS A 136 7.66 3.20 11.71
N GLY A 137 6.79 3.50 12.68
CA GLY A 137 6.33 4.87 12.95
C GLY A 137 5.10 5.34 12.17
N MET A 138 4.51 4.53 11.29
CA MET A 138 3.31 4.93 10.54
C MET A 138 2.01 4.50 11.24
N PRO A 139 1.08 5.45 11.54
CA PRO A 139 -0.26 5.11 12.02
C PRO A 139 -1.20 4.75 10.85
N THR A 140 -2.11 3.79 11.07
CA THR A 140 -3.05 3.33 10.04
C THR A 140 -4.35 4.15 10.00
N ALA A 141 -4.38 5.24 9.23
CA ALA A 141 -5.58 6.09 9.10
C ALA A 141 -6.29 5.88 7.74
N GLY A 142 -7.13 4.84 7.56
CA GLY A 142 -7.94 4.62 6.34
C GLY A 142 -7.17 4.40 5.03
N ILE A 143 -5.84 4.52 5.11
CA ILE A 143 -4.86 4.37 4.05
C ILE A 143 -4.70 2.91 3.71
N GLN A 144 -4.67 2.62 2.42
CA GLN A 144 -4.34 1.29 1.90
C GLN A 144 -3.06 1.39 1.07
N VAL A 145 -2.06 0.57 1.42
CA VAL A 145 -0.78 0.52 0.70
C VAL A 145 -0.71 -0.78 -0.10
N PHE A 146 -0.61 -0.62 -1.41
CA PHE A 146 -0.54 -1.71 -2.38
C PHE A 146 0.87 -1.84 -2.93
N HIS A 147 1.28 -3.09 -3.12
CA HIS A 147 2.48 -3.45 -3.84
C HIS A 147 2.13 -3.93 -5.23
N ILE A 148 2.86 -3.40 -6.19
CA ILE A 148 2.89 -3.90 -7.55
C ILE A 148 4.16 -4.76 -7.68
N ILE A 149 4.00 -6.09 -7.67
CA ILE A 149 5.13 -7.01 -7.84
C ILE A 149 5.60 -6.95 -9.29
N ALA A 150 6.89 -6.71 -9.45
CA ALA A 150 7.62 -6.88 -10.70
C ALA A 150 9.08 -7.33 -10.39
N PRO A 151 9.91 -7.61 -11.40
CA PRO A 151 11.23 -8.25 -11.23
C PRO A 151 12.13 -7.58 -10.19
N ASP A 152 12.10 -6.25 -10.11
CA ASP A 152 13.03 -5.48 -9.27
C ASP A 152 12.48 -5.21 -7.86
N THR A 153 11.19 -5.47 -7.62
CA THR A 153 10.52 -5.12 -6.36
C THR A 153 9.75 -6.30 -5.78
N ASN A 154 10.34 -6.94 -4.76
CA ASN A 154 9.67 -7.93 -3.91
C ASN A 154 8.89 -7.28 -2.76
N GLU A 155 8.11 -8.07 -2.01
CA GLU A 155 7.25 -7.56 -0.94
C GLU A 155 8.03 -6.72 0.08
N ARG A 156 9.17 -7.22 0.56
CA ARG A 156 10.00 -6.53 1.56
C ARG A 156 10.47 -5.17 1.05
N SER A 157 11.03 -5.15 -0.17
CA SER A 157 11.51 -3.90 -0.77
C SER A 157 10.40 -2.88 -0.96
N ALA A 158 9.18 -3.31 -1.33
CA ALA A 158 8.04 -2.41 -1.47
C ALA A 158 7.55 -1.84 -0.13
N ARG A 159 7.63 -2.60 0.97
CA ARG A 159 7.33 -2.10 2.32
C ARG A 159 8.29 -0.99 2.70
N VAL A 160 9.60 -1.22 2.52
CA VAL A 160 10.63 -0.20 2.78
C VAL A 160 10.41 1.03 1.91
N LEU A 161 10.12 0.84 0.61
CA LEU A 161 9.84 1.96 -0.30
C LEU A 161 8.67 2.80 0.21
N ALA A 162 7.56 2.17 0.57
CA ALA A 162 6.39 2.86 1.09
C ALA A 162 6.69 3.60 2.40
N GLY A 163 7.57 3.04 3.24
CA GLY A 163 8.02 3.69 4.47
C GLY A 163 8.89 4.90 4.22
N VAL A 164 9.94 4.79 3.42
CA VAL A 164 10.84 5.91 3.09
C VAL A 164 10.10 7.03 2.38
N ALA A 165 9.19 6.69 1.48
CA ALA A 165 8.42 7.64 0.68
C ALA A 165 7.30 8.36 1.43
N ASP A 166 6.99 7.98 2.68
CA ASP A 166 5.89 8.61 3.38
C ASP A 166 6.22 10.10 3.69
N PRO A 167 5.33 11.05 3.37
CA PRO A 167 5.51 12.47 3.66
C PRO A 167 5.79 12.79 5.13
N ILE A 168 5.39 11.91 6.07
CA ILE A 168 5.71 12.04 7.50
C ILE A 168 7.22 12.12 7.74
N ASN A 169 8.05 11.57 6.84
CA ASN A 169 9.50 11.67 6.91
C ASN A 169 10.07 13.00 6.37
N GLY A 170 9.22 14.00 6.11
CA GLY A 170 9.62 15.32 5.65
C GLY A 170 9.93 15.39 4.14
N MET A 171 9.53 14.38 3.36
CA MET A 171 9.72 14.36 1.92
C MET A 171 8.54 15.00 1.21
N ALA A 172 8.77 16.15 0.58
CA ALA A 172 7.73 16.86 -0.14
C ALA A 172 7.24 16.05 -1.35
N MET A 173 5.93 16.15 -1.62
CA MET A 173 5.30 15.57 -2.79
C MET A 173 4.71 16.68 -3.68
N THR A 174 4.75 16.45 -4.99
CA THR A 174 4.05 17.25 -5.97
C THR A 174 2.84 16.48 -6.46
N CYS A 175 1.66 17.12 -6.42
CA CYS A 175 0.39 16.49 -6.78
C CYS A 175 -0.13 17.01 -8.12
N ALA A 176 -0.38 16.09 -9.06
CA ALA A 176 -1.20 16.34 -10.22
C ALA A 176 -2.68 16.30 -9.79
N MET A 177 -3.24 17.47 -9.48
CA MET A 177 -4.62 17.60 -8.99
C MET A 177 -5.65 17.65 -10.12
N ARG A 178 -6.78 16.95 -9.92
CA ARG A 178 -8.01 17.05 -10.70
C ARG A 178 -9.18 17.36 -9.76
N SER A 179 -10.38 17.53 -10.31
CA SER A 179 -11.58 17.88 -9.54
C SER A 179 -11.91 16.88 -8.43
N ALA A 180 -11.66 15.59 -8.64
CA ALA A 180 -12.03 14.52 -7.71
C ALA A 180 -10.92 13.49 -7.44
N THR A 181 -9.78 13.59 -8.12
CA THR A 181 -8.63 12.71 -7.92
C THR A 181 -7.35 13.53 -7.89
N SER A 182 -6.34 13.03 -7.18
CA SER A 182 -4.98 13.54 -7.26
C SER A 182 -4.00 12.38 -7.28
N VAL A 183 -2.90 12.56 -8.01
CA VAL A 183 -1.76 11.64 -7.98
C VAL A 183 -0.56 12.46 -7.53
N CYS A 184 -0.08 12.16 -6.33
CA CYS A 184 1.08 12.79 -5.74
C CYS A 184 2.30 11.90 -5.94
N THR A 185 3.42 12.49 -6.35
CA THR A 185 4.71 11.83 -6.52
C THR A 185 5.82 12.71 -5.99
N HIS A 186 7.03 12.17 -5.85
CA HIS A 186 8.22 12.96 -5.53
C HIS A 186 8.86 13.49 -6.81
N ASP A 187 9.43 14.69 -6.75
CA ASP A 187 10.25 15.21 -7.84
C ASP A 187 11.55 14.38 -8.00
N ALA A 188 12.26 14.61 -9.10
CA ALA A 188 13.45 13.83 -9.43
C ALA A 188 14.57 13.92 -8.36
N GLN A 189 14.73 15.08 -7.72
CA GLN A 189 15.79 15.29 -6.72
C GLN A 189 15.46 14.57 -5.41
N THR A 190 14.21 14.69 -4.96
CA THR A 190 13.69 13.99 -3.79
C THR A 190 13.75 12.48 -4.02
N TRP A 191 13.35 12.02 -5.21
CA TRP A 191 13.42 10.60 -5.60
C TRP A 191 14.85 10.04 -5.55
N GLN A 192 15.86 10.77 -6.03
CA GLN A 192 17.25 10.32 -5.94
C GLN A 192 17.71 10.12 -4.49
N THR A 193 17.32 11.03 -3.60
CA THR A 193 17.62 10.92 -2.17
C THR A 193 16.90 9.72 -1.55
N MET A 194 15.63 9.51 -1.92
CA MET A 194 14.84 8.37 -1.48
C MET A 194 15.44 7.04 -1.90
N VAL A 195 15.93 6.90 -3.13
CA VAL A 195 16.52 5.64 -3.60
C VAL A 195 17.73 5.25 -2.75
N VAL A 196 18.57 6.21 -2.36
CA VAL A 196 19.72 5.93 -1.48
C VAL A 196 19.24 5.44 -0.11
N GLN A 197 18.27 6.12 0.49
CA GLN A 197 17.71 5.72 1.78
C GLN A 197 16.98 4.36 1.70
N TRP A 198 16.24 4.13 0.62
CA TRP A 198 15.53 2.90 0.34
C TRP A 198 16.47 1.71 0.24
N GLU A 199 17.57 1.82 -0.51
CA GLU A 199 18.57 0.75 -0.61
C GLU A 199 19.25 0.48 0.74
N LYS A 200 19.57 1.54 1.50
CA LYS A 200 20.13 1.40 2.85
C LYS A 200 19.18 0.61 3.76
N GLU A 201 17.92 1.02 3.85
CA GLU A 201 16.94 0.35 4.71
C GLU A 201 16.59 -1.07 4.24
N LYS A 202 16.64 -1.34 2.94
CA LYS A 202 16.52 -2.72 2.40
C LYS A 202 17.63 -3.61 2.95
N ILE A 203 18.88 -3.13 2.89
CA ILE A 203 20.04 -3.87 3.40
C ILE A 203 19.89 -4.11 4.91
N GLU A 204 19.52 -3.10 5.68
CA GLU A 204 19.31 -3.22 7.12
C GLU A 204 18.18 -4.22 7.45
N LEU A 205 17.07 -4.17 6.71
CA LEU A 205 15.97 -5.11 6.88
C LEU A 205 16.39 -6.55 6.55
N ASP A 206 17.14 -6.76 5.47
CA ASP A 206 17.64 -8.10 5.10
C ASP A 206 18.68 -8.63 6.10
N GLN A 207 19.48 -7.76 6.70
CA GLN A 207 20.36 -8.13 7.83
C GLN A 207 19.53 -8.56 9.05
N GLU A 208 18.48 -7.81 9.38
CA GLU A 208 17.59 -8.13 10.50
C GLU A 208 16.86 -9.47 10.28
N TYR A 209 16.36 -9.75 9.08
CA TYR A 209 15.77 -11.05 8.76
C TYR A 209 16.79 -12.19 8.88
N ARG A 210 18.02 -11.99 8.42
CA ARG A 210 19.09 -12.99 8.58
C ARG A 210 19.40 -13.23 10.06
N ARG A 211 19.47 -12.17 10.85
CA ARG A 211 19.68 -12.21 12.30
C ARG A 211 18.56 -13.00 13.00
N MET A 212 17.30 -12.69 12.71
CA MET A 212 16.14 -13.39 13.27
C MET A 212 16.11 -14.87 12.88
N ALA A 213 16.40 -15.20 11.61
CA ALA A 213 16.47 -16.59 11.17
C ALA A 213 17.62 -17.36 11.82
N ALA A 214 18.78 -16.71 12.06
CA ALA A 214 19.89 -17.33 12.77
C ALA A 214 19.55 -17.57 14.26
N LEU A 215 18.85 -16.63 14.89
CA LEU A 215 18.36 -16.76 16.26
C LEU A 215 17.36 -17.92 16.39
N GLU A 216 16.40 -18.01 15.48
CA GLU A 216 15.42 -19.10 15.43
C GLU A 216 16.10 -20.46 15.27
N ARG A 217 17.04 -20.58 14.30
CA ARG A 217 17.84 -21.80 14.13
C ARG A 217 18.60 -22.21 15.40
N CYS A 218 19.14 -21.24 16.13
CA CYS A 218 19.82 -21.52 17.40
C CYS A 218 18.85 -22.09 18.44
N TYR A 219 17.66 -21.49 18.60
CA TYR A 219 16.66 -21.99 19.55
C TYR A 219 16.06 -23.34 19.14
N ASP A 220 15.87 -23.58 17.85
CA ASP A 220 15.38 -24.85 17.33
C ASP A 220 16.44 -25.96 17.52
N GLY A 221 17.72 -25.64 17.30
CA GLY A 221 18.84 -26.54 17.57
C GLY A 221 18.98 -26.93 19.05
N ALA A 222 18.51 -26.09 19.98
CA ALA A 222 18.49 -26.40 21.41
C ALA A 222 17.42 -27.44 21.80
N GLY A 223 16.43 -27.69 20.93
CA GLY A 223 15.38 -28.70 21.13
C GLY A 223 14.68 -28.58 22.50
N LEU A 224 14.68 -29.68 23.26
CA LEU A 224 14.07 -29.74 24.60
C LEU A 224 14.69 -28.78 25.64
N GLN A 225 15.87 -28.21 25.34
CA GLN A 225 16.55 -27.27 26.23
C GLN A 225 16.15 -25.81 25.96
N ARG A 226 15.33 -25.51 24.93
CA ARG A 226 14.96 -24.14 24.51
C ARG A 226 14.47 -23.23 25.65
N GLY A 227 13.81 -23.78 26.68
CA GLY A 227 13.32 -23.02 27.85
C GLY A 227 14.32 -22.91 29.01
N LYS A 228 15.52 -23.48 28.89
CA LYS A 228 16.54 -23.56 29.97
C LYS A 228 17.80 -22.76 29.66
N GLY A 229 17.76 -21.93 28.62
CA GLY A 229 18.92 -21.18 28.16
C GLY A 229 18.53 -20.07 27.20
N THR A 230 19.54 -19.36 26.72
CA THR A 230 19.39 -18.24 25.79
C THR A 230 20.36 -18.40 24.62
N CYS A 231 19.96 -17.88 23.47
CA CYS A 231 20.86 -17.75 22.32
C CYS A 231 21.58 -16.40 22.41
N GLU A 232 22.88 -16.43 22.69
CA GLU A 232 23.71 -15.24 22.78
C GLU A 232 24.30 -14.90 21.40
N PRO A 233 24.22 -13.62 20.96
CA PRO A 233 24.79 -13.19 19.70
C PRO A 233 26.31 -13.15 19.77
N THR A 234 26.98 -13.52 18.68
CA THR A 234 28.40 -13.28 18.45
C THR A 234 28.56 -12.70 17.04
N VAL A 235 29.22 -11.55 16.95
CA VAL A 235 29.48 -10.88 15.66
C VAL A 235 30.87 -11.29 15.18
N ASP A 236 30.96 -11.80 13.96
CA ASP A 236 32.25 -12.17 13.37
C ASP A 236 33.00 -10.95 12.78
N SER A 237 34.20 -11.19 12.27
CA SER A 237 35.04 -10.14 11.66
C SER A 237 34.46 -9.54 10.38
N GLN A 238 33.44 -10.17 9.78
CA GLN A 238 32.74 -9.68 8.59
C GLN A 238 31.44 -8.94 8.96
N GLY A 239 31.11 -8.86 10.26
CA GLY A 239 29.90 -8.24 10.76
C GLY A 239 28.67 -9.16 10.73
N GLU A 240 28.82 -10.45 10.43
CA GLU A 240 27.71 -11.40 10.49
C GLU A 240 27.44 -11.82 11.94
N THR A 241 26.15 -11.81 12.32
CA THR A 241 25.73 -12.23 13.65
C THR A 241 25.39 -13.72 13.64
N THR A 242 26.15 -14.50 14.40
CA THR A 242 25.85 -15.90 14.72
C THR A 242 25.30 -16.01 16.14
N TYR A 243 24.67 -17.14 16.45
CA TYR A 243 24.05 -17.36 17.76
C TYR A 243 24.53 -18.68 18.35
N THR A 244 24.97 -18.64 19.61
CA THR A 244 25.35 -19.84 20.37
C THR A 244 24.39 -20.01 21.54
N PHE A 245 23.80 -21.20 21.66
CA PHE A 245 22.91 -21.51 22.77
C PHE A 245 23.72 -21.76 24.05
N ARG A 246 23.37 -21.05 25.13
CA ARG A 246 23.95 -21.24 26.45
C ARG A 246 22.87 -21.58 27.46
N LEU A 247 23.11 -22.63 28.24
CA LEU A 247 22.23 -22.99 29.35
C LEU A 247 22.36 -21.95 30.46
N THR A 248 21.23 -21.53 31.01
CA THR A 248 21.21 -20.69 32.21
C THR A 248 21.64 -21.58 33.38
N THR A 249 22.87 -21.43 33.85
CA THR A 249 23.32 -22.09 35.08
C THR A 249 22.53 -21.50 36.24
N GLY A 250 21.68 -22.31 36.87
CA GLY A 250 20.84 -21.88 37.99
C GLY A 250 21.69 -21.27 39.11
N SER A 251 21.33 -20.05 39.51
CA SER A 251 21.66 -19.46 40.81
C SER A 251 20.75 -20.01 41.88
#